data_AF-A0A524GN43-F1
#
_entry.id   AF-A0A524GN43-F1
#
_cell.length_a   1.000
_cell.length_b   1.000
_cell.length_c   1.000
_cell.angle_alpha   90.00
_cell.angle_beta   90.00
_cell.angle_gamma   90.00
#
_symmetry.space_group_name_H-M   'P 1'
#
loop_
_entity.id
_entity.type
_entity.pdbx_description
1 polymer ?
#
loop_
_entity_poly.entity_id
_entity_poly.type
_entity_poly.pdbx_seq_one_letter_code
_entity_poly.pdbx_strand_id
1 'polypeptide(L)'
;QRQLETHLGELGARIARLQTEQGVLNEQRDVLVKLDEYRDFRELDWHSVAAEVARLDAEKRQLESASDLLRQLTGQLGELAALLAMTEVQLEEKQNERARTEQKQEDARALRVQIQALLNEPATAPATHFTTLDELRTEALGEHHLSVESCDNREREMREWLQARIDAEDKRIKTLGEKIVRTMTEYKETYRLETAEVDASIAAAFEYRTMLTALAADDLPRFEARFKELLNENTIREVANFQSQLAREREQIKERITFINESLAQIDYNSGRYIRLEARPSPDVEIRDFQSELRACTEGALTGSEDAQYSEAKFLQVKHIIERFRGREGQTELDRRWTTKVTDVRNGFMFAASERWREDGSEHEHYSDSGGKSGGQKEKLAYTILAASLAYQFGLEWGAVRSRSFRFVVIDEAFGRGSDESAHYGLRLFAQLNLQLLIVTPLQKIHIIEPFVNSVGFVHNEDGRVSRLRNLSIEEYQEEKARAAT
;
A
#
# COMPACT_ATOMS: atom_id res chain seq x y z
N GLN A 1 104.36 -79.84 155.60
CA GLN A 1 103.85 -80.60 154.43
C GLN A 1 102.77 -79.86 153.64
N ARG A 2 101.76 -79.23 154.26
CA ARG A 2 100.71 -78.43 153.57
C ARG A 2 101.17 -77.24 152.71
N GLN A 3 102.40 -76.75 152.84
CA GLN A 3 102.90 -75.62 152.04
C GLN A 3 103.51 -76.02 150.69
N LEU A 4 103.90 -77.29 150.49
CA LEU A 4 104.51 -77.76 149.24
C LEU A 4 103.48 -78.11 148.15
N GLU A 5 102.27 -78.54 148.53
CA GLU A 5 101.20 -78.86 147.57
C GLU A 5 100.63 -77.62 146.88
N THR A 6 100.51 -76.49 147.59
CA THR A 6 100.01 -75.23 147.02
C THR A 6 100.92 -74.66 145.93
N HIS A 7 102.24 -74.81 146.05
CA HIS A 7 103.19 -74.26 145.08
C HIS A 7 103.26 -75.06 143.77
N LEU A 8 103.00 -76.37 143.83
CA LEU A 8 102.86 -77.22 142.64
C LEU A 8 101.58 -76.92 141.85
N GLY A 9 100.49 -76.56 142.52
CA GLY A 9 99.24 -76.15 141.87
C GLY A 9 99.36 -74.87 141.04
N GLU A 10 100.08 -73.86 141.55
CA GLU A 10 100.28 -72.59 140.82
C GLU A 10 101.15 -72.74 139.56
N LEU A 11 102.20 -73.58 139.62
CA LEU A 11 103.05 -73.85 138.47
C LEU A 11 102.30 -74.61 137.35
N GLY A 12 101.43 -75.57 137.72
CA GLY A 12 100.59 -76.28 136.75
C GLY A 12 99.60 -75.36 136.02
N ALA A 13 98.99 -74.42 136.73
CA ALA A 13 98.06 -73.45 136.13
C ALA A 13 98.74 -72.52 135.12
N ARG A 14 100.02 -72.18 135.34
CA ARG A 14 100.77 -71.28 134.45
C ARG A 14 101.20 -71.94 133.15
N ILE A 15 101.51 -73.24 133.18
CA ILE A 15 101.83 -74.03 131.97
C ILE A 15 100.59 -74.17 131.07
N ALA A 16 99.41 -74.44 131.66
CA ALA A 16 98.18 -74.59 130.91
C ALA A 16 97.80 -73.32 130.12
N ARG A 17 97.97 -72.13 130.72
CA ARG A 17 97.72 -70.84 130.02
C ARG A 17 98.63 -70.64 128.81
N LEU A 18 99.93 -70.92 128.94
CA LEU A 18 100.88 -70.73 127.85
C LEU A 18 100.60 -71.70 126.68
N GLN A 19 100.13 -72.92 126.96
CA GLN A 19 99.69 -73.84 125.91
C GLN A 19 98.43 -73.36 125.19
N THR A 20 97.51 -72.69 125.88
CA THR A 20 96.30 -72.13 125.24
C THR A 20 96.66 -70.97 124.31
N GLU A 21 97.56 -70.08 124.74
CA GLU A 21 98.05 -68.98 123.89
C GLU A 21 98.79 -69.49 122.65
N GLN A 22 99.58 -70.56 122.78
CA GLN A 22 100.27 -71.17 121.64
C GLN A 22 99.29 -71.78 120.62
N GLY A 23 98.17 -72.36 121.07
CA GLY A 23 97.13 -72.89 120.19
C GLY A 23 96.46 -71.82 119.32
N VAL A 24 96.09 -70.69 119.94
CA VAL A 24 95.45 -69.57 119.23
C VAL A 24 96.38 -68.96 118.17
N LEU A 25 97.67 -68.83 118.47
CA LEU A 25 98.65 -68.28 117.53
C LEU A 25 98.88 -69.20 116.31
N ASN A 26 98.80 -70.53 116.48
CA ASN A 26 98.91 -71.46 115.36
C ASN A 26 97.68 -71.44 114.45
N GLU A 27 96.46 -71.34 114.99
CA GLU A 27 95.25 -71.17 114.16
C GLU A 27 95.30 -69.89 113.33
N GLN A 28 95.76 -68.78 113.93
CA GLN A 28 95.93 -67.52 113.21
C GLN A 28 96.94 -67.66 112.06
N ARG A 29 98.03 -68.41 112.25
CA ARG A 29 99.01 -68.66 111.19
C ARG A 29 98.42 -69.46 110.03
N ASP A 30 97.63 -70.50 110.31
CA ASP A 30 97.06 -71.35 109.25
C ASP A 30 96.00 -70.62 108.42
N VAL A 31 95.24 -69.68 109.02
CA VAL A 31 94.34 -68.79 108.28
C VAL A 31 95.12 -67.86 107.34
N LEU A 32 96.25 -67.32 107.80
CA LEU A 32 97.09 -66.44 106.98
C LEU A 32 97.74 -67.19 105.81
N VAL A 33 98.11 -68.47 105.97
CA VAL A 33 98.65 -69.30 104.86
C VAL A 33 97.58 -69.56 103.79
N LYS A 34 96.31 -69.78 104.16
CA LYS A 34 95.21 -69.96 103.19
C LYS A 34 94.91 -68.70 102.38
N LEU A 35 95.24 -67.52 102.91
CA LEU A 35 95.10 -66.24 102.20
C LEU A 35 96.17 -66.02 101.13
N ASP A 36 97.32 -66.72 101.21
CA ASP A 36 98.41 -66.63 100.21
C ASP A 36 98.10 -67.41 98.91
N GLU A 37 97.14 -68.35 98.93
CA GLU A 37 96.73 -69.11 97.74
C GLU A 37 95.94 -68.26 96.71
N TYR A 38 95.37 -67.12 97.11
CA TYR A 38 94.58 -66.26 96.24
C TYR A 38 95.39 -65.06 95.75
N ARG A 39 95.69 -65.02 94.44
CA ARG A 39 96.56 -64.01 93.83
C ARG A 39 95.87 -62.71 93.40
N ASP A 40 94.53 -62.68 93.33
CA ASP A 40 93.75 -61.49 92.98
C ASP A 40 92.44 -61.46 93.79
N PHE A 41 92.16 -60.33 94.45
CA PHE A 41 90.98 -60.16 95.32
C PHE A 41 89.66 -60.32 94.55
N ARG A 42 89.69 -60.12 93.22
CA ARG A 42 88.53 -60.26 92.33
C ARG A 42 88.00 -61.70 92.21
N GLU A 43 88.81 -62.70 92.55
CA GLU A 43 88.36 -64.11 92.56
C GLU A 43 87.55 -64.46 93.83
N LEU A 44 87.67 -63.64 94.88
CA LEU A 44 86.90 -63.76 96.13
C LEU A 44 85.67 -62.83 96.16
N ASP A 45 85.67 -61.73 95.39
CA ASP A 45 84.62 -60.70 95.40
C ASP A 45 83.54 -60.89 94.32
N TRP A 46 82.73 -61.95 94.46
CA TRP A 46 81.55 -62.18 93.61
C TRP A 46 80.43 -61.16 93.86
N HIS A 47 80.43 -60.49 95.01
CA HIS A 47 79.39 -59.55 95.40
C HIS A 47 79.43 -58.28 94.54
N SER A 48 80.62 -57.72 94.27
CA SER A 48 80.73 -56.51 93.44
C SER A 48 80.29 -56.75 92.00
N VAL A 49 80.68 -57.87 91.39
CA VAL A 49 80.26 -58.24 90.03
C VAL A 49 78.75 -58.50 89.96
N ALA A 50 78.18 -59.18 90.95
CA ALA A 50 76.72 -59.40 91.02
C ALA A 50 75.95 -58.08 91.22
N ALA A 51 76.48 -57.13 92.00
CA ALA A 51 75.88 -55.81 92.18
C ALA A 51 75.94 -54.97 90.90
N GLU A 52 77.05 -55.04 90.15
CA GLU A 52 77.21 -54.36 88.85
C GLU A 52 76.21 -54.88 87.83
N VAL A 53 76.04 -56.21 87.73
CA VAL A 53 75.04 -56.83 86.84
C VAL A 53 73.63 -56.46 87.25
N ALA A 54 73.30 -56.51 88.55
CA ALA A 54 71.98 -56.09 89.05
C ALA A 54 71.68 -54.62 88.74
N ARG A 55 72.69 -53.73 88.82
CA ARG A 55 72.58 -52.32 88.45
C ARG A 55 72.30 -52.16 86.95
N LEU A 56 73.07 -52.84 86.10
CA LEU A 56 72.90 -52.77 84.64
C LEU A 56 71.57 -53.38 84.18
N ASP A 57 71.09 -54.43 84.83
CA ASP A 57 69.77 -55.03 84.55
C ASP A 57 68.63 -54.10 84.99
N ALA A 58 68.79 -53.41 86.12
CA ALA A 58 67.84 -52.39 86.56
C ALA A 58 67.81 -51.18 85.60
N GLU A 59 68.97 -50.74 85.12
CA GLU A 59 69.10 -49.66 84.14
C GLU A 59 68.48 -50.05 82.78
N LYS A 60 68.74 -51.28 82.30
CA LYS A 60 68.12 -51.82 81.09
C LYS A 60 66.59 -51.85 81.20
N ARG A 61 66.04 -52.34 82.31
CA ARG A 61 64.59 -52.36 82.55
C ARG A 61 64.00 -50.95 82.61
N GLN A 62 64.71 -49.99 83.22
CA GLN A 62 64.26 -48.58 83.22
C GLN A 62 64.21 -48.01 81.81
N LEU A 63 65.25 -48.22 80.99
CA LEU A 63 65.29 -47.72 79.61
C LEU A 63 64.24 -48.38 78.71
N GLU A 64 64.03 -49.69 78.83
CA GLU A 64 62.96 -50.41 78.11
C GLU A 64 61.58 -49.87 78.50
N SER A 65 61.31 -49.70 79.81
CA SER A 65 60.04 -49.14 80.29
C SER A 65 59.82 -47.68 79.85
N ALA A 66 60.88 -46.86 79.82
CA ALA A 66 60.81 -45.49 79.35
C ALA A 66 60.58 -45.42 77.83
N SER A 67 61.18 -46.33 77.06
CA SER A 67 60.98 -46.44 75.61
C SER A 67 59.56 -46.89 75.27
N ASP A 68 59.02 -47.87 75.99
CA ASP A 68 57.63 -48.32 75.82
C ASP A 68 56.63 -47.22 76.20
N LEU A 69 56.89 -46.49 77.30
CA LEU A 69 56.08 -45.34 77.70
C LEU A 69 56.14 -44.21 76.65
N LEU A 70 57.32 -43.90 76.11
CA LEU A 70 57.49 -42.90 75.05
C LEU A 70 56.77 -43.33 73.76
N ARG A 71 56.81 -44.61 73.40
CA ARG A 71 56.08 -45.15 72.24
C ARG A 71 54.58 -45.04 72.43
N GLN A 72 54.07 -45.35 73.63
CA GLN A 72 52.65 -45.20 73.96
C GLN A 72 52.22 -43.72 73.93
N LEU A 73 53.01 -42.82 74.52
CA LEU A 73 52.73 -41.37 74.50
C LEU A 73 52.80 -40.79 73.09
N THR A 74 53.71 -41.26 72.24
CA THR A 74 53.80 -40.84 70.83
C THR A 74 52.59 -41.34 70.03
N GLY A 75 52.12 -42.56 70.30
CA GLY A 75 50.87 -43.08 69.72
C GLY A 75 49.66 -42.26 70.15
N GLN A 76 49.54 -41.97 71.45
CA GLN A 76 48.48 -41.11 71.99
C GLN A 76 48.52 -39.69 71.41
N LEU A 77 49.71 -39.12 71.21
CA LEU A 77 49.89 -37.81 70.57
C LEU A 77 49.43 -37.87 69.10
N GLY A 78 49.79 -38.92 68.36
CA GLY A 78 49.35 -39.12 66.99
C GLY A 78 47.82 -39.25 66.87
N GLU A 79 47.19 -40.02 67.75
CA GLU A 79 45.73 -40.14 67.83
C GLU A 79 45.07 -38.82 68.19
N LEU A 80 45.60 -38.09 69.19
CA LEU A 80 45.10 -36.77 69.58
C LEU A 80 45.27 -35.73 68.46
N ALA A 81 46.38 -35.75 67.73
CA ALA A 81 46.63 -34.86 66.60
C ALA A 81 45.68 -35.14 65.44
N ALA A 82 45.43 -36.42 65.13
CA ALA A 82 44.43 -36.80 64.12
C ALA A 82 43.01 -36.38 64.54
N LEU A 83 42.66 -36.59 65.82
CA LEU A 83 41.37 -36.18 66.37
C LEU A 83 41.21 -34.66 66.35
N LEU A 84 42.27 -33.91 66.65
CA LEU A 84 42.30 -32.45 66.60
C LEU A 84 42.08 -31.96 65.16
N ALA A 85 42.81 -32.50 64.19
CA ALA A 85 42.65 -32.13 62.77
C ALA A 85 41.22 -32.43 62.26
N MET A 86 40.64 -33.58 62.63
CA MET A 86 39.25 -33.90 62.30
C MET A 86 38.26 -32.91 62.95
N THR A 87 38.51 -32.55 64.22
CA THR A 87 37.66 -31.61 64.96
C THR A 87 37.75 -30.20 64.38
N GLU A 88 38.93 -29.77 63.92
CA GLU A 88 39.14 -28.48 63.25
C GLU A 88 38.37 -28.39 61.93
N VAL A 89 38.40 -29.44 61.11
CA VAL A 89 37.60 -29.49 59.86
C VAL A 89 36.10 -29.42 60.17
N GLN A 90 35.63 -30.19 61.15
CA GLN A 90 34.23 -30.14 61.57
C GLN A 90 33.84 -28.77 62.12
N LEU A 91 34.74 -28.11 62.85
CA LEU A 91 34.52 -26.77 63.36
C LEU A 91 34.39 -25.76 62.22
N GLU A 92 35.26 -25.81 61.22
CA GLU A 92 35.20 -24.93 60.05
C GLU A 92 33.91 -25.13 59.25
N GLU A 93 33.49 -26.38 59.02
CA GLU A 93 32.22 -26.70 58.37
C GLU A 93 31.03 -26.12 59.15
N LYS A 94 31.00 -26.31 60.47
CA LYS A 94 29.92 -25.79 61.33
C LYS A 94 29.95 -24.26 61.42
N GLN A 95 31.12 -23.63 61.39
CA GLN A 95 31.24 -22.17 61.33
C GLN A 95 30.68 -21.62 60.00
N ASN A 96 30.99 -22.27 58.88
CA ASN A 96 30.45 -21.89 57.57
C ASN A 96 28.92 -22.08 57.48
N GLU A 97 28.39 -23.19 58.03
CA GLU A 97 26.95 -23.41 58.16
C GLU A 97 26.29 -22.34 59.03
N ARG A 98 26.91 -21.98 60.16
CA ARG A 98 26.42 -20.93 61.06
C ARG A 98 26.39 -19.58 60.35
N ALA A 99 27.47 -19.18 59.70
CA ALA A 99 27.56 -17.92 58.96
C ALA A 99 26.50 -17.82 57.86
N ARG A 100 26.29 -18.89 57.08
CA ARG A 100 25.22 -18.94 56.05
C ARG A 100 23.83 -18.83 56.67
N THR A 101 23.61 -19.42 57.84
CA THR A 101 22.33 -19.38 58.53
C THR A 101 22.08 -18.01 59.16
N GLU A 102 23.11 -17.38 59.75
CA GLU A 102 23.07 -16.02 60.28
C GLU A 102 22.73 -15.02 59.16
N GLN A 103 23.40 -15.09 58.02
CA GLN A 103 23.10 -14.24 56.86
C GLN A 103 21.65 -14.41 56.39
N LYS A 104 21.18 -15.66 56.21
CA LYS A 104 19.77 -15.93 55.84
C LYS A 104 18.79 -15.36 56.87
N GLN A 105 19.13 -15.40 58.15
CA GLN A 105 18.29 -14.84 59.21
C GLN A 105 18.25 -13.31 59.15
N GLU A 106 19.38 -12.67 58.89
CA GLU A 106 19.47 -11.21 58.72
C GLU A 106 18.68 -10.75 57.50
N ASP A 107 18.86 -11.40 56.34
CA ASP A 107 18.12 -11.10 55.11
C ASP A 107 16.61 -11.26 55.31
N ALA A 108 16.17 -12.36 55.94
CA ALA A 108 14.76 -12.60 56.23
C ALA A 108 14.18 -11.58 57.22
N ARG A 109 14.96 -11.12 58.22
CA ARG A 109 14.55 -10.05 59.14
C ARG A 109 14.41 -8.72 58.41
N ALA A 110 15.36 -8.38 57.55
CA ALA A 110 15.30 -7.17 56.74
C ALA A 110 14.06 -7.16 55.83
N LEU A 111 13.81 -8.27 55.12
CA LEU A 111 12.63 -8.43 54.27
C LEU A 111 11.32 -8.31 55.08
N ARG A 112 11.26 -8.93 56.27
CA ARG A 112 10.10 -8.79 57.15
C ARG A 112 9.83 -7.35 57.57
N VAL A 113 10.87 -6.58 57.88
CA VAL A 113 10.73 -5.15 58.24
C VAL A 113 10.18 -4.36 57.06
N GLN A 114 10.69 -4.61 55.83
CA GLN A 114 10.19 -3.96 54.62
C GLN A 114 8.72 -4.28 54.34
N ILE A 115 8.34 -5.57 54.41
CA ILE A 115 6.94 -6.01 54.22
C ILE A 115 6.02 -5.42 55.30
N GLN A 116 6.48 -5.37 56.57
CA GLN A 116 5.70 -4.78 57.65
C GLN A 116 5.47 -3.28 57.44
N ALA A 117 6.46 -2.56 56.90
CA ALA A 117 6.28 -1.15 56.54
C ALA A 117 5.21 -1.01 55.45
N LEU A 118 5.24 -1.86 54.41
CA LEU A 118 4.25 -1.88 53.33
C LEU A 118 2.82 -2.19 53.84
N LEU A 119 2.68 -3.13 54.77
CA LEU A 119 1.38 -3.49 55.36
C LEU A 119 0.81 -2.41 56.28
N ASN A 120 1.69 -1.59 56.89
CA ASN A 120 1.28 -0.50 57.76
C ASN A 120 0.93 0.78 56.98
N GLU A 121 1.29 0.87 55.70
CA GLU A 121 0.80 1.94 54.83
C GLU A 121 -0.72 1.77 54.66
N PRO A 122 -1.52 2.84 54.87
CA PRO A 122 -2.96 2.75 54.70
C PRO A 122 -3.27 2.37 53.25
N ALA A 123 -3.95 1.24 53.06
CA ALA A 123 -4.32 0.75 51.75
C ALA A 123 -5.16 1.80 50.99
N THR A 124 -4.52 2.48 50.04
CA THR A 124 -5.16 3.50 49.20
C THR A 124 -6.08 2.90 48.13
N ALA A 125 -5.97 1.58 47.90
CA ALA A 125 -6.69 0.87 46.85
C ALA A 125 -7.99 0.21 47.38
N PRO A 126 -9.14 0.42 46.72
CA PRO A 126 -10.39 -0.29 47.02
C PRO A 126 -10.23 -1.81 46.97
N ALA A 127 -10.84 -2.51 47.94
CA ALA A 127 -10.75 -3.98 48.07
C ALA A 127 -11.18 -4.75 46.81
N THR A 128 -12.02 -4.14 45.98
CA THR A 128 -12.50 -4.68 44.69
C THR A 128 -11.40 -4.90 43.67
N HIS A 129 -10.30 -4.13 43.71
CA HIS A 129 -9.21 -4.30 42.77
C HIS A 129 -8.39 -5.57 43.05
N PHE A 130 -8.35 -6.06 44.30
CA PHE A 130 -7.62 -7.30 44.61
C PHE A 130 -8.23 -8.53 43.94
N THR A 131 -9.56 -8.59 43.80
CA THR A 131 -10.23 -9.68 43.08
C THR A 131 -9.88 -9.67 41.59
N THR A 132 -9.93 -8.49 40.95
CA THR A 132 -9.55 -8.34 39.53
C THR A 132 -8.06 -8.64 39.31
N LEU A 133 -7.20 -8.22 40.24
CA LEU A 133 -5.77 -8.53 40.17
C LEU A 133 -5.50 -10.04 40.32
N ASP A 134 -6.28 -10.77 41.13
CA ASP A 134 -6.12 -12.22 41.29
C ASP A 134 -6.45 -12.99 39.99
N GLU A 135 -7.49 -12.54 39.27
CA GLU A 135 -7.83 -13.04 37.94
C GLU A 135 -6.72 -12.74 36.92
N LEU A 136 -6.26 -11.47 36.87
CA LEU A 136 -5.19 -11.03 35.96
C LEU A 136 -3.84 -11.69 36.27
N ARG A 137 -3.55 -11.99 37.55
CA ARG A 137 -2.35 -12.73 37.95
C ARG A 137 -2.32 -14.09 37.29
N THR A 138 -3.45 -14.79 37.30
CA THR A 138 -3.56 -16.13 36.70
C THR A 138 -3.34 -16.09 35.19
N GLU A 139 -3.81 -15.03 34.52
CA GLU A 139 -3.58 -14.81 33.09
C GLU A 139 -2.11 -14.45 32.77
N ALA A 140 -1.47 -13.61 33.59
CA ALA A 140 -0.11 -13.12 33.35
C ALA A 140 0.99 -14.12 33.73
N LEU A 141 0.82 -14.82 34.86
CA LEU A 141 1.85 -15.66 35.47
C LEU A 141 1.52 -17.17 35.45
N GLY A 142 0.29 -17.58 35.12
CA GLY A 142 -0.16 -18.98 35.14
C GLY A 142 -0.31 -19.58 36.55
N GLU A 143 -0.45 -20.91 36.64
CA GLU A 143 -0.54 -21.66 37.90
C GLU A 143 0.84 -21.89 38.54
N HIS A 144 1.47 -20.83 39.06
CA HIS A 144 2.72 -20.95 39.81
C HIS A 144 2.49 -20.69 41.30
N HIS A 145 3.07 -21.51 42.18
CA HIS A 145 3.06 -21.26 43.61
C HIS A 145 3.99 -20.10 43.96
N LEU A 146 3.42 -19.05 44.54
CA LEU A 146 4.17 -17.90 45.06
C LEU A 146 4.95 -18.33 46.31
N SER A 147 6.27 -18.15 46.26
CA SER A 147 7.17 -18.24 47.41
C SER A 147 7.59 -16.84 47.85
N VAL A 148 7.99 -16.68 49.11
CA VAL A 148 8.44 -15.39 49.67
C VAL A 148 9.54 -14.75 48.82
N GLU A 149 10.44 -15.56 48.25
CA GLU A 149 11.56 -15.10 47.42
C GLU A 149 11.16 -14.77 45.97
N SER A 150 10.03 -15.29 45.49
CA SER A 150 9.55 -15.09 44.11
C SER A 150 8.52 -13.97 43.98
N CYS A 151 7.91 -13.53 45.08
CA CYS A 151 6.88 -12.48 45.08
C CYS A 151 7.32 -11.20 44.35
N ASP A 152 8.50 -10.65 44.65
CA ASP A 152 8.97 -9.38 44.08
C ASP A 152 9.22 -9.48 42.57
N ASN A 153 9.88 -10.55 42.14
CA ASN A 153 10.11 -10.78 40.71
C ASN A 153 8.81 -10.96 39.95
N ARG A 154 7.84 -11.69 40.54
CA ARG A 154 6.52 -11.92 39.96
C ARG A 154 5.65 -10.67 39.96
N GLU A 155 5.76 -9.80 40.97
CA GLU A 155 5.10 -8.49 40.98
C GLU A 155 5.60 -7.61 39.83
N ARG A 156 6.92 -7.56 39.61
CA ARG A 156 7.51 -6.83 38.48
C ARG A 156 7.04 -7.38 37.13
N GLU A 157 7.06 -8.70 36.94
CA GLU A 157 6.57 -9.35 35.71
C GLU A 157 5.10 -9.01 35.45
N MET A 158 4.26 -9.10 36.47
CA MET A 158 2.83 -8.78 36.35
C MET A 158 2.61 -7.30 36.04
N ARG A 159 3.38 -6.40 36.67
CA ARG A 159 3.33 -4.96 36.41
C ARG A 159 3.73 -4.62 34.97
N GLU A 160 4.83 -5.19 34.48
CA GLU A 160 5.29 -4.99 33.10
C GLU A 160 4.26 -5.50 32.09
N TRP A 161 3.66 -6.66 32.36
CA TRP A 161 2.59 -7.20 31.52
C TRP A 161 1.34 -6.30 31.50
N LEU A 162 0.89 -5.82 32.67
CA LEU A 162 -0.25 -4.90 32.76
C LEU A 162 0.04 -3.59 32.04
N GLN A 163 1.24 -3.02 32.20
CA GLN A 163 1.63 -1.79 31.53
C GLN A 163 1.63 -1.98 30.00
N ALA A 164 2.19 -3.09 29.50
CA ALA A 164 2.17 -3.40 28.07
C ALA A 164 0.75 -3.53 27.53
N ARG A 165 -0.19 -4.09 28.31
CA ARG A 165 -1.60 -4.18 27.94
C ARG A 165 -2.27 -2.81 27.90
N ILE A 166 -2.01 -1.95 28.88
CA ILE A 166 -2.51 -0.56 28.91
C ILE A 166 -1.98 0.21 27.69
N ASP A 167 -0.67 0.17 27.45
CA ASP A 167 -0.04 0.87 26.33
C ASP A 167 -0.59 0.40 24.98
N ALA A 168 -0.89 -0.90 24.85
CA ALA A 168 -1.51 -1.46 23.66
C ALA A 168 -2.93 -0.95 23.43
N GLU A 169 -3.76 -0.87 24.48
CA GLU A 169 -5.11 -0.31 24.38
C GLU A 169 -5.09 1.20 24.10
N ASP A 170 -4.21 1.97 24.75
CA ASP A 170 -4.05 3.40 24.49
C ASP A 170 -3.65 3.68 23.04
N LYS A 171 -2.72 2.86 22.49
CA LYS A 171 -2.35 2.93 21.08
C LYS A 171 -3.53 2.62 20.17
N ARG A 172 -4.38 1.65 20.51
CA ARG A 172 -5.59 1.33 19.74
C ARG A 172 -6.60 2.47 19.79
N ILE A 173 -6.85 3.04 20.97
CA ILE A 173 -7.75 4.19 21.16
C ILE A 173 -7.27 5.37 20.30
N LYS A 174 -5.98 5.70 20.34
CA LYS A 174 -5.40 6.78 19.53
C LYS A 174 -5.58 6.52 18.04
N THR A 175 -5.23 5.32 17.57
CA THR A 175 -5.34 4.94 16.15
C THR A 175 -6.79 4.99 15.66
N LEU A 176 -7.74 4.50 16.47
CA LEU A 176 -9.17 4.55 16.16
C LEU A 176 -9.68 6.00 16.14
N GLY A 177 -9.25 6.82 17.11
CA GLY A 177 -9.58 8.24 17.17
C GLY A 177 -9.13 9.00 15.93
N GLU A 178 -7.88 8.83 15.51
CA GLU A 178 -7.35 9.43 14.28
C GLU A 178 -8.12 8.98 13.04
N LYS A 179 -8.47 7.69 12.95
CA LYS A 179 -9.26 7.16 11.84
C LYS A 179 -10.68 7.77 11.80
N ILE A 180 -11.34 7.89 12.95
CA ILE A 180 -12.68 8.49 13.05
C ILE A 180 -12.63 9.96 12.61
N VAL A 181 -11.67 10.73 13.13
CA VAL A 181 -11.50 12.15 12.77
C VAL A 181 -11.23 12.29 11.27
N ARG A 182 -10.37 11.46 10.69
CA ARG A 182 -10.11 11.49 9.24
C ARG A 182 -11.39 11.27 8.43
N THR A 183 -12.20 10.26 8.76
CA THR A 183 -13.46 9.99 8.06
C THR A 183 -14.48 11.11 8.27
N MET A 184 -14.54 11.73 9.46
CA MET A 184 -15.37 12.91 9.71
C MET A 184 -14.95 14.11 8.84
N THR A 185 -13.65 14.35 8.69
CA THR A 185 -13.12 15.41 7.83
C THR A 185 -13.43 15.16 6.35
N GLU A 186 -13.23 13.93 5.86
CA GLU A 186 -13.55 13.55 4.48
C GLU A 186 -15.05 13.76 4.17
N TYR A 187 -15.93 13.37 5.10
CA TYR A 187 -17.37 13.60 4.97
C TYR A 187 -17.71 15.11 4.95
N LYS A 188 -17.12 15.90 5.85
CA LYS A 188 -17.31 17.35 5.93
C LYS A 188 -16.88 18.07 4.64
N GLU A 189 -15.77 17.65 4.05
CA GLU A 189 -15.28 18.20 2.78
C GLU A 189 -16.20 17.85 1.60
N THR A 190 -16.80 16.66 1.62
CA THR A 190 -17.73 16.21 0.57
C THR A 190 -19.09 16.91 0.68
N TYR A 191 -19.58 17.17 1.90
CA TYR A 191 -20.92 17.70 2.18
C TYR A 191 -20.86 18.99 3.01
N ARG A 192 -20.19 20.03 2.47
CA ARG A 192 -19.92 21.28 3.19
C ARG A 192 -21.17 22.07 3.60
N LEU A 193 -22.29 21.94 2.87
CA LEU A 193 -23.52 22.68 3.16
C LEU A 193 -24.24 22.10 4.38
N GLU A 194 -24.26 20.78 4.49
CA GLU A 194 -24.97 20.03 5.52
C GLU A 194 -24.17 19.91 6.82
N THR A 195 -22.85 20.11 6.77
CA THR A 195 -21.92 19.95 7.90
C THR A 195 -21.29 21.26 8.38
N ALA A 196 -21.83 22.41 7.98
CA ALA A 196 -21.28 23.73 8.29
C ALA A 196 -21.17 24.01 9.81
N GLU A 197 -22.12 23.48 10.60
CA GLU A 197 -22.18 23.69 12.06
C GLU A 197 -21.52 22.57 12.88
N VAL A 198 -21.00 21.51 12.23
CA VAL A 198 -20.43 20.34 12.91
C VAL A 198 -18.91 20.32 12.78
N ASP A 199 -18.22 20.09 13.89
CA ASP A 199 -16.77 19.99 13.92
C ASP A 199 -16.26 18.57 13.65
N ALA A 200 -15.06 18.44 13.09
CA ALA A 200 -14.44 17.14 12.80
C ALA A 200 -13.64 16.64 14.02
N SER A 201 -14.34 16.29 15.10
CA SER A 201 -13.72 15.79 16.33
C SER A 201 -14.50 14.64 16.95
N ILE A 202 -13.83 13.84 17.79
CA ILE A 202 -14.49 12.72 18.51
C ILE A 202 -15.60 13.24 19.43
N ALA A 203 -15.47 14.46 19.96
CA ALA A 203 -16.50 15.09 20.78
C ALA A 203 -17.81 15.33 20.00
N ALA A 204 -17.70 15.58 18.69
CA ALA A 204 -18.84 15.78 17.80
C ALA A 204 -19.51 14.47 17.32
N ALA A 205 -19.13 13.31 17.88
CA ALA A 205 -19.65 12.01 17.43
C ALA A 205 -21.17 11.88 17.59
N PHE A 206 -21.78 12.63 18.51
CA PHE A 206 -23.23 12.63 18.72
C PHE A 206 -23.98 13.28 17.55
N GLU A 207 -23.47 14.37 17.02
CA GLU A 207 -24.00 15.11 15.89
C GLU A 207 -24.00 14.24 14.63
N TYR A 208 -22.89 13.56 14.33
CA TYR A 208 -22.80 12.60 13.22
C TYR A 208 -23.76 11.41 13.37
N ARG A 209 -23.97 10.90 14.59
CA ARG A 209 -24.98 9.83 14.83
C ARG A 209 -26.39 10.32 14.60
N THR A 210 -26.68 11.57 14.92
CA THR A 210 -27.99 12.18 14.67
C THR A 210 -28.23 12.33 13.17
N MET A 211 -27.24 12.80 12.42
CA MET A 211 -27.28 12.85 10.95
C MET A 211 -27.50 11.45 10.33
N LEU A 212 -26.78 10.43 10.81
CA LEU A 212 -26.97 9.05 10.35
C LEU A 212 -28.39 8.55 10.63
N THR A 213 -28.94 8.86 11.82
CA THR A 213 -30.29 8.45 12.20
C THR A 213 -31.33 9.12 11.32
N ALA A 214 -31.18 10.41 11.04
CA ALA A 214 -32.04 11.14 10.11
C ALA A 214 -31.96 10.56 8.68
N LEU A 215 -30.75 10.28 8.17
CA LEU A 215 -30.56 9.65 6.86
C LEU A 215 -31.21 8.25 6.78
N ALA A 216 -31.08 7.46 7.84
CA ALA A 216 -31.64 6.11 7.88
C ALA A 216 -33.18 6.11 8.05
N ALA A 217 -33.72 7.10 8.78
CA ALA A 217 -35.15 7.19 9.05
C ALA A 217 -35.94 7.80 7.89
N ASP A 218 -35.46 8.87 7.26
CA ASP A 218 -36.32 9.72 6.43
C ASP A 218 -36.21 9.52 4.92
N ASP A 219 -35.11 8.98 4.38
CA ASP A 219 -34.79 9.36 3.00
C ASP A 219 -34.34 8.26 2.03
N LEU A 220 -33.84 7.10 2.47
CA LEU A 220 -33.36 6.10 1.50
C LEU A 220 -34.47 5.47 0.64
N PRO A 221 -35.60 4.98 1.20
CA PRO A 221 -36.67 4.38 0.39
C PRO A 221 -37.41 5.42 -0.46
N ARG A 222 -37.60 6.64 0.08
CA ARG A 222 -38.27 7.74 -0.62
C ARG A 222 -37.42 8.27 -1.77
N PHE A 223 -36.11 8.46 -1.56
CA PHE A 223 -35.21 8.87 -2.64
C PHE A 223 -35.03 7.77 -3.68
N GLU A 224 -34.99 6.50 -3.29
CA GLU A 224 -34.95 5.41 -4.27
C GLU A 224 -36.21 5.42 -5.16
N ALA A 225 -37.40 5.56 -4.56
CA ALA A 225 -38.65 5.64 -5.32
C ALA A 225 -38.70 6.88 -6.24
N ARG A 226 -38.38 8.06 -5.70
CA ARG A 226 -38.35 9.32 -6.45
C ARG A 226 -37.27 9.33 -7.54
N PHE A 227 -36.12 8.70 -7.28
CA PHE A 227 -35.05 8.54 -8.26
C PHE A 227 -35.49 7.62 -9.39
N LYS A 228 -36.14 6.49 -9.08
CA LYS A 228 -36.73 5.60 -10.09
C LYS A 228 -37.78 6.31 -10.94
N GLU A 229 -38.65 7.12 -10.33
CA GLU A 229 -39.66 7.92 -11.04
C GLU A 229 -39.00 8.95 -11.98
N LEU A 230 -38.09 9.79 -11.47
CA LEU A 230 -37.38 10.80 -12.28
C LEU A 230 -36.55 10.17 -13.42
N LEU A 231 -35.93 9.02 -13.15
CA LEU A 231 -35.12 8.30 -14.12
C LEU A 231 -35.99 7.69 -15.24
N ASN A 232 -37.01 6.93 -14.86
CA ASN A 232 -37.85 6.19 -15.80
C ASN A 232 -38.76 7.12 -16.60
N GLU A 233 -39.37 8.12 -15.96
CA GLU A 233 -40.38 8.95 -16.62
C GLU A 233 -39.80 10.11 -17.43
N ASN A 234 -38.80 10.82 -16.89
CA ASN A 234 -38.28 12.03 -17.51
C ASN A 234 -37.02 11.78 -18.34
N THR A 235 -36.00 11.14 -17.77
CA THR A 235 -34.68 11.13 -18.45
C THR A 235 -34.67 10.22 -19.68
N ILE A 236 -35.22 9.00 -19.57
CA ILE A 236 -35.27 8.07 -20.71
C ILE A 236 -36.17 8.62 -21.82
N ARG A 237 -37.30 9.25 -21.47
CA ARG A 237 -38.21 9.89 -22.44
C ARG A 237 -37.54 11.02 -23.20
N GLU A 238 -36.78 11.87 -22.50
CA GLU A 238 -36.04 12.97 -23.14
C GLU A 238 -34.93 12.45 -24.07
N VAL A 239 -34.20 11.39 -23.68
CA VAL A 239 -33.20 10.76 -24.57
C VAL A 239 -33.86 10.13 -25.80
N ALA A 240 -35.02 9.50 -25.64
CA ALA A 240 -35.79 8.96 -26.76
C ALA A 240 -36.27 10.06 -27.70
N ASN A 241 -36.82 11.17 -27.16
CA ASN A 241 -37.20 12.34 -27.94
C ASN A 241 -36.02 12.92 -28.72
N PHE A 242 -34.86 13.03 -28.06
CA PHE A 242 -33.63 13.50 -28.69
C PHE A 242 -33.17 12.60 -29.84
N GLN A 243 -33.16 11.28 -29.65
CA GLN A 243 -32.85 10.33 -30.72
C GLN A 243 -33.85 10.44 -31.89
N SER A 244 -35.14 10.55 -31.60
CA SER A 244 -36.18 10.73 -32.62
C SER A 244 -35.98 12.03 -33.41
N GLN A 245 -35.59 13.12 -32.75
CA GLN A 245 -35.29 14.38 -33.43
C GLN A 245 -34.06 14.24 -34.35
N LEU A 246 -32.98 13.62 -33.89
CA LEU A 246 -31.80 13.35 -34.74
C LEU A 246 -32.17 12.45 -35.94
N ALA A 247 -32.98 11.42 -35.74
CA ALA A 247 -33.43 10.54 -36.80
C ALA A 247 -34.28 11.29 -37.85
N ARG A 248 -35.18 12.16 -37.38
CA ARG A 248 -36.01 13.02 -38.24
C ARG A 248 -35.18 13.95 -39.11
N GLU A 249 -34.21 14.65 -38.53
CA GLU A 249 -33.32 15.55 -39.28
C GLU A 249 -32.47 14.79 -40.31
N ARG A 250 -32.02 13.57 -39.98
CA ARG A 250 -31.32 12.70 -40.93
C ARG A 250 -32.21 12.27 -42.10
N GLU A 251 -33.48 11.97 -41.83
CA GLU A 251 -34.41 11.59 -42.89
C GLU A 251 -34.72 12.79 -43.80
N GLN A 252 -34.89 13.99 -43.24
CA GLN A 252 -35.01 15.21 -44.04
C GLN A 252 -33.81 15.42 -44.98
N ILE A 253 -32.58 15.12 -44.54
CA ILE A 253 -31.41 15.19 -45.42
C ILE A 253 -31.54 14.20 -46.59
N LYS A 254 -31.93 12.95 -46.33
CA LYS A 254 -32.11 11.94 -47.40
C LYS A 254 -33.23 12.31 -48.37
N GLU A 255 -34.35 12.80 -47.87
CA GLU A 255 -35.46 13.29 -48.69
C GLU A 255 -34.98 14.42 -49.59
N ARG A 256 -34.30 15.44 -49.03
CA ARG A 256 -33.72 16.54 -49.82
C ARG A 256 -32.77 16.06 -50.91
N ILE A 257 -31.88 15.11 -50.59
CA ILE A 257 -30.97 14.52 -51.58
C ILE A 257 -31.74 13.78 -52.68
N THR A 258 -32.84 13.10 -52.34
CA THR A 258 -33.72 12.44 -53.33
C THR A 258 -34.31 13.46 -54.31
N PHE A 259 -34.86 14.57 -53.81
CA PHE A 259 -35.40 15.64 -54.66
C PHE A 259 -34.32 16.33 -55.52
N ILE A 260 -33.13 16.58 -54.96
CA ILE A 260 -32.02 17.13 -55.75
C ILE A 260 -31.62 16.15 -56.86
N ASN A 261 -31.63 14.84 -56.58
CA ASN A 261 -31.34 13.81 -57.57
C ASN A 261 -32.39 13.74 -58.69
N GLU A 262 -33.67 13.99 -58.40
CA GLU A 262 -34.72 14.11 -59.43
C GLU A 262 -34.42 15.26 -60.40
N SER A 263 -33.93 16.38 -59.87
CA SER A 263 -33.51 17.54 -60.68
C SER A 263 -32.22 17.25 -61.46
N LEU A 264 -31.22 16.63 -60.82
CA LEU A 264 -29.95 16.25 -61.46
C LEU A 264 -30.15 15.23 -62.58
N ALA A 265 -31.12 14.32 -62.45
CA ALA A 265 -31.44 13.35 -63.48
C ALA A 265 -31.94 14.03 -64.78
N GLN A 266 -32.52 15.23 -64.70
CA GLN A 266 -32.98 15.98 -65.88
C GLN A 266 -31.83 16.72 -66.58
N ILE A 267 -30.71 16.93 -65.88
CA ILE A 267 -29.55 17.62 -66.42
C ILE A 267 -28.63 16.62 -67.12
N ASP A 268 -28.35 16.84 -68.39
CA ASP A 268 -27.30 16.10 -69.07
C ASP A 268 -25.94 16.64 -68.62
N TYR A 269 -25.18 15.80 -67.91
CA TYR A 269 -23.80 16.10 -67.53
C TYR A 269 -22.87 15.90 -68.71
N ASN A 270 -23.04 14.77 -69.40
CA ASN A 270 -22.45 14.46 -70.70
C ASN A 270 -23.53 13.80 -71.56
N SER A 271 -23.27 13.64 -72.87
CA SER A 271 -24.21 12.94 -73.75
C SER A 271 -24.61 11.57 -73.17
N GLY A 272 -25.90 11.38 -72.89
CA GLY A 272 -26.46 10.16 -72.32
C GLY A 272 -26.14 9.88 -70.84
N ARG A 273 -25.59 10.84 -70.08
CA ARG A 273 -25.11 10.65 -68.70
C ARG A 273 -25.59 11.75 -67.76
N TYR A 274 -25.94 11.37 -66.52
CA TYR A 274 -26.40 12.26 -65.46
C TYR A 274 -25.63 12.04 -64.16
N ILE A 275 -25.71 13.00 -63.25
CA ILE A 275 -25.09 12.92 -61.91
C ILE A 275 -26.13 12.47 -60.89
N ARG A 276 -25.72 11.59 -59.97
CA ARG A 276 -26.49 11.21 -58.78
C ARG A 276 -25.66 11.45 -57.53
N LEU A 277 -26.19 12.23 -56.60
CA LEU A 277 -25.66 12.38 -55.25
C LEU A 277 -26.00 11.15 -54.41
N GLU A 278 -24.99 10.61 -53.74
CA GLU A 278 -25.09 9.49 -52.81
C GLU A 278 -24.82 9.97 -51.39
N ALA A 279 -25.80 9.81 -50.50
CA ALA A 279 -25.64 10.04 -49.07
C ALA A 279 -25.30 8.71 -48.38
N ARG A 280 -24.01 8.40 -48.26
CA ARG A 280 -23.54 7.17 -47.59
C ARG A 280 -23.41 7.42 -46.09
N PRO A 281 -23.62 6.41 -45.22
CA PRO A 281 -23.30 6.55 -43.80
C PRO A 281 -21.83 6.92 -43.61
N SER A 282 -21.56 7.85 -42.71
CA SER A 282 -20.18 8.24 -42.38
C SER A 282 -19.39 7.04 -41.82
N PRO A 283 -18.12 6.84 -42.25
CA PRO A 283 -17.26 5.80 -41.69
C PRO A 283 -16.72 6.16 -40.31
N ASP A 284 -17.04 7.35 -39.79
CA ASP A 284 -16.56 7.83 -38.50
C ASP A 284 -17.07 6.95 -37.35
N VAL A 285 -16.13 6.34 -36.64
CA VAL A 285 -16.40 5.40 -35.55
C VAL A 285 -17.14 6.08 -34.40
N GLU A 286 -16.79 7.33 -34.05
CA GLU A 286 -17.42 8.02 -32.92
C GLU A 286 -18.90 8.29 -33.17
N ILE A 287 -19.27 8.56 -34.42
CA ILE A 287 -20.65 8.84 -34.81
C ILE A 287 -21.46 7.54 -34.84
N ARG A 288 -20.88 6.46 -35.36
CA ARG A 288 -21.52 5.15 -35.39
C ARG A 288 -21.74 4.61 -33.97
N ASP A 289 -20.74 4.70 -33.12
CA ASP A 289 -20.78 4.19 -31.76
C ASP A 289 -21.81 4.96 -30.93
N PHE A 290 -21.82 6.30 -31.02
CA PHE A 290 -22.85 7.14 -30.40
C PHE A 290 -24.28 6.77 -30.84
N GLN A 291 -24.49 6.50 -32.13
CA GLN A 291 -25.80 6.09 -32.63
C GLN A 291 -26.22 4.71 -32.11
N SER A 292 -25.27 3.80 -31.92
CA SER A 292 -25.51 2.50 -31.33
C SER A 292 -25.86 2.62 -29.86
N GLU A 293 -25.12 3.46 -29.11
CA GLU A 293 -25.37 3.75 -27.69
C GLU A 293 -26.75 4.36 -27.47
N LEU A 294 -27.14 5.36 -28.27
CA LEU A 294 -28.48 5.96 -28.19
C LEU A 294 -29.59 4.94 -28.46
N ARG A 295 -29.42 4.07 -29.45
CA ARG A 295 -30.40 3.00 -29.73
C ARG A 295 -30.48 2.01 -28.58
N ALA A 296 -29.36 1.59 -28.02
CA ALA A 296 -29.34 0.67 -26.89
C ALA A 296 -30.03 1.26 -25.64
N CYS A 297 -29.92 2.58 -25.43
CA CYS A 297 -30.60 3.27 -24.33
C CYS A 297 -32.13 3.27 -24.49
N THR A 298 -32.65 3.35 -25.72
CA THR A 298 -34.08 3.45 -26.01
C THR A 298 -34.74 2.11 -26.32
N GLU A 299 -33.97 1.11 -26.73
CA GLU A 299 -34.42 -0.25 -26.96
C GLU A 299 -35.04 -0.83 -25.67
N GLY A 300 -36.29 -1.29 -25.76
CA GLY A 300 -37.04 -1.83 -24.62
C GLY A 300 -37.60 -0.81 -23.61
N ALA A 301 -37.39 0.51 -23.80
CA ALA A 301 -38.06 1.53 -22.97
C ALA A 301 -39.57 1.66 -23.31
N LEU A 302 -39.93 1.37 -24.57
CA LEU A 302 -41.33 1.38 -25.02
C LEU A 302 -42.09 0.07 -24.76
N THR A 303 -41.42 -1.02 -24.39
CA THR A 303 -42.04 -2.35 -24.25
C THR A 303 -42.53 -2.67 -22.84
N GLY A 304 -42.39 -1.75 -21.88
CA GLY A 304 -43.08 -1.81 -20.59
C GLY A 304 -42.69 -2.97 -19.65
N SER A 305 -41.50 -3.58 -19.80
CA SER A 305 -41.03 -4.59 -18.86
C SER A 305 -40.44 -3.94 -17.61
N GLU A 306 -41.21 -3.97 -16.51
CA GLU A 306 -40.87 -3.44 -15.17
C GLU A 306 -39.80 -4.28 -14.42
N ASP A 307 -38.72 -4.69 -15.08
CA ASP A 307 -37.63 -5.38 -14.39
C ASP A 307 -36.66 -4.36 -13.78
N ALA A 308 -36.59 -4.32 -12.45
CA ALA A 308 -35.75 -3.38 -11.71
C ALA A 308 -34.27 -3.39 -12.14
N GLN A 309 -33.70 -4.56 -12.47
CA GLN A 309 -32.33 -4.69 -12.98
C GLN A 309 -32.13 -4.08 -14.38
N TYR A 310 -33.18 -4.06 -15.20
CA TYR A 310 -33.12 -3.49 -16.55
C TYR A 310 -33.08 -1.95 -16.50
N SER A 311 -33.65 -1.34 -15.46
CA SER A 311 -33.61 0.11 -15.25
C SER A 311 -32.23 0.65 -14.86
N GLU A 312 -31.45 -0.09 -14.09
CA GLU A 312 -30.12 0.34 -13.62
C GLU A 312 -29.06 0.27 -14.71
N ALA A 313 -29.02 -0.81 -15.49
CA ALA A 313 -28.10 -0.93 -16.62
C ALA A 313 -28.30 0.21 -17.64
N LYS A 314 -29.56 0.56 -17.91
CA LYS A 314 -29.92 1.70 -18.77
C LYS A 314 -29.55 3.04 -18.16
N PHE A 315 -29.71 3.20 -16.84
CA PHE A 315 -29.23 4.40 -16.16
C PHE A 315 -27.74 4.61 -16.38
N LEU A 316 -26.92 3.58 -16.19
CA LEU A 316 -25.48 3.69 -16.39
C LEU A 316 -25.12 4.08 -17.83
N GLN A 317 -25.85 3.55 -18.82
CA GLN A 317 -25.68 3.92 -20.23
C GLN A 317 -26.06 5.38 -20.49
N VAL A 318 -27.22 5.83 -20.02
CA VAL A 318 -27.68 7.22 -20.18
C VAL A 318 -26.77 8.19 -19.43
N LYS A 319 -26.36 7.84 -18.21
CA LYS A 319 -25.41 8.60 -17.40
C LYS A 319 -24.09 8.78 -18.14
N HIS A 320 -23.57 7.71 -18.76
CA HIS A 320 -22.33 7.78 -19.53
C HIS A 320 -22.40 8.82 -20.66
N ILE A 321 -23.48 8.83 -21.43
CA ILE A 321 -23.70 9.79 -22.53
C ILE A 321 -23.82 11.23 -21.98
N ILE A 322 -24.62 11.42 -20.92
CA ILE A 322 -24.84 12.74 -20.32
C ILE A 322 -23.57 13.29 -19.68
N GLU A 323 -22.79 12.48 -18.97
CA GLU A 323 -21.50 12.90 -18.39
C GLU A 323 -20.53 13.34 -19.49
N ARG A 324 -20.51 12.62 -20.61
CA ARG A 324 -19.72 13.00 -21.78
C ARG A 324 -20.22 14.31 -22.40
N PHE A 325 -21.52 14.57 -22.46
CA PHE A 325 -22.05 15.87 -22.89
C PHE A 325 -21.73 17.03 -21.92
N ARG A 326 -21.72 16.77 -20.60
CA ARG A 326 -21.34 17.78 -19.59
C ARG A 326 -19.85 18.09 -19.61
N GLY A 327 -19.04 17.14 -20.09
CA GLY A 327 -17.58 17.23 -20.13
C GLY A 327 -16.97 16.66 -18.85
N ARG A 328 -16.33 15.50 -18.98
CA ARG A 328 -15.70 14.81 -17.86
C ARG A 328 -14.45 15.58 -17.39
N GLU A 329 -14.17 15.51 -16.09
CA GLU A 329 -13.00 16.17 -15.50
C GLU A 329 -11.71 15.70 -16.19
N GLY A 330 -10.88 16.65 -16.62
CA GLY A 330 -9.66 16.37 -17.40
C GLY A 330 -9.85 16.07 -18.88
N GLN A 331 -11.09 15.94 -19.39
CA GLN A 331 -11.39 15.66 -20.81
C GLN A 331 -12.36 16.67 -21.45
N THR A 332 -12.62 17.81 -20.81
CA THR A 332 -13.67 18.77 -21.19
C THR A 332 -13.58 19.26 -22.64
N GLU A 333 -12.38 19.57 -23.16
CA GLU A 333 -12.23 19.99 -24.56
C GLU A 333 -12.53 18.87 -25.57
N LEU A 334 -12.06 17.64 -25.28
CA LEU A 334 -12.30 16.48 -26.13
C LEU A 334 -13.79 16.16 -26.19
N ASP A 335 -14.44 16.16 -25.02
CA ASP A 335 -15.87 15.91 -24.88
C ASP A 335 -16.73 16.99 -25.55
N ARG A 336 -16.30 18.26 -25.52
CA ARG A 336 -16.97 19.36 -26.24
C ARG A 336 -16.88 19.20 -27.76
N ARG A 337 -15.70 18.83 -28.28
CA ARG A 337 -15.51 18.55 -29.72
C ARG A 337 -16.34 17.36 -30.15
N TRP A 338 -16.31 16.28 -29.37
CA TRP A 338 -17.14 15.10 -29.59
C TRP A 338 -18.62 15.46 -29.61
N THR A 339 -19.12 16.20 -28.61
CA THR A 339 -20.52 16.65 -28.54
C THR A 339 -20.92 17.41 -29.79
N THR A 340 -20.13 18.40 -30.20
CA THR A 340 -20.40 19.18 -31.42
C THR A 340 -20.43 18.29 -32.67
N LYS A 341 -19.53 17.31 -32.72
CA LYS A 341 -19.41 16.38 -33.85
C LYS A 341 -20.58 15.42 -33.97
N VAL A 342 -21.01 14.81 -32.86
CA VAL A 342 -22.07 13.79 -32.87
C VAL A 342 -23.49 14.36 -32.89
N THR A 343 -23.67 15.60 -32.39
CA THR A 343 -24.96 16.29 -32.43
C THR A 343 -25.29 16.86 -33.81
N ASP A 344 -24.28 17.15 -34.62
CA ASP A 344 -24.48 17.58 -36.01
C ASP A 344 -24.75 16.39 -36.93
N VAL A 345 -26.02 16.21 -37.32
CA VAL A 345 -26.48 15.13 -38.20
C VAL A 345 -25.79 15.08 -39.56
N ARG A 346 -25.20 16.21 -40.02
CA ARG A 346 -24.49 16.28 -41.30
C ARG A 346 -23.24 15.41 -41.28
N ASN A 347 -22.55 15.34 -40.15
CA ASN A 347 -21.37 14.49 -39.97
C ASN A 347 -21.71 12.99 -40.04
N GLY A 348 -22.98 12.63 -39.89
CA GLY A 348 -23.48 11.26 -40.05
C GLY A 348 -23.51 10.76 -41.50
N PHE A 349 -23.21 11.63 -42.47
CA PHE A 349 -23.19 11.29 -43.88
C PHE A 349 -21.84 11.61 -44.52
N MET A 350 -21.41 10.75 -45.42
CA MET A 350 -20.38 11.00 -46.40
C MET A 350 -21.06 11.16 -47.76
N PHE A 351 -20.96 12.34 -48.34
CA PHE A 351 -21.55 12.63 -49.65
C PHE A 351 -20.55 12.29 -50.76
N ALA A 352 -21.04 11.60 -51.78
CA ALA A 352 -20.31 11.36 -53.02
C ALA A 352 -21.21 11.66 -54.21
N ALA A 353 -20.63 11.88 -55.39
CA ALA A 353 -21.38 11.96 -56.63
C ALA A 353 -21.01 10.78 -57.53
N SER A 354 -21.99 10.20 -58.22
CA SER A 354 -21.82 9.11 -59.16
C SER A 354 -22.34 9.56 -60.52
N GLU A 355 -21.50 9.54 -61.55
CA GLU A 355 -21.93 9.72 -62.94
C GLU A 355 -22.46 8.40 -63.46
N ARG A 356 -23.70 8.42 -63.95
CA ARG A 356 -24.42 7.23 -64.37
C ARG A 356 -24.94 7.35 -65.79
N TRP A 357 -24.98 6.23 -66.49
CA TRP A 357 -25.60 6.13 -67.80
C TRP A 357 -27.12 6.21 -67.68
N ARG A 358 -27.75 6.96 -68.59
CA ARG A 358 -29.20 7.12 -68.61
C ARG A 358 -29.93 5.85 -69.09
N GLU A 359 -29.28 5.04 -69.91
CA GLU A 359 -29.86 3.85 -70.54
C GLU A 359 -30.07 2.69 -69.55
N ASP A 360 -29.08 2.40 -68.71
CA ASP A 360 -29.07 1.23 -67.80
C ASP A 360 -28.88 1.60 -66.32
N GLY A 361 -28.60 2.88 -66.02
CA GLY A 361 -28.31 3.35 -64.66
C GLY A 361 -26.98 2.88 -64.10
N SER A 362 -26.10 2.28 -64.90
CA SER A 362 -24.80 1.78 -64.47
C SER A 362 -23.85 2.94 -64.13
N GLU A 363 -23.00 2.71 -63.12
CA GLU A 363 -22.01 3.70 -62.70
C GLU A 363 -20.87 3.76 -63.72
N HIS A 364 -20.68 4.94 -64.30
CA HIS A 364 -19.55 5.24 -65.17
C HIS A 364 -18.37 5.73 -64.34
N GLU A 365 -18.59 6.70 -63.46
CA GLU A 365 -17.52 7.32 -62.70
C GLU A 365 -17.96 7.75 -61.30
N HIS A 366 -17.16 7.40 -60.29
CA HIS A 366 -17.41 7.79 -58.91
C HIS A 366 -16.56 9.01 -58.53
N TYR A 367 -17.16 9.98 -57.85
CA TYR A 367 -16.55 11.21 -57.38
C TYR A 367 -16.60 11.22 -55.85
N SER A 368 -15.59 10.57 -55.24
CA SER A 368 -15.30 10.66 -53.80
C SER A 368 -14.45 11.91 -53.53
N ASP A 369 -14.70 12.54 -52.39
CA ASP A 369 -14.09 13.79 -51.89
C ASP A 369 -12.75 14.19 -52.54
N SER A 370 -12.77 15.35 -53.21
CA SER A 370 -11.71 16.31 -53.57
C SER A 370 -10.31 15.87 -54.07
N GLY A 371 -9.91 14.60 -54.00
CA GLY A 371 -8.50 14.21 -54.00
C GLY A 371 -7.83 13.88 -55.34
N GLY A 372 -8.58 13.62 -56.43
CA GLY A 372 -7.98 12.88 -57.56
C GLY A 372 -8.31 13.32 -58.99
N LYS A 373 -9.06 14.41 -59.22
CA LYS A 373 -9.55 14.75 -60.58
C LYS A 373 -9.14 16.14 -61.08
N SER A 374 -9.11 16.28 -62.41
CA SER A 374 -8.80 17.52 -63.15
C SER A 374 -9.70 18.67 -62.69
N GLY A 375 -9.12 19.87 -62.53
CA GLY A 375 -9.84 21.06 -62.04
C GLY A 375 -11.13 21.35 -62.81
N GLY A 376 -11.14 21.14 -64.13
CA GLY A 376 -12.33 21.36 -64.97
C GLY A 376 -13.50 20.42 -64.65
N GLN A 377 -13.25 19.14 -64.35
CA GLN A 377 -14.32 18.21 -63.96
C GLN A 377 -14.94 18.58 -62.61
N LYS A 378 -14.13 19.07 -61.67
CA LYS A 378 -14.61 19.54 -60.37
C LYS A 378 -15.53 20.75 -60.52
N GLU A 379 -15.15 21.70 -61.37
CA GLU A 379 -15.98 22.88 -61.65
C GLU A 379 -17.28 22.51 -62.38
N LYS A 380 -17.20 21.67 -63.42
CA LYS A 380 -18.39 21.19 -64.15
C LYS A 380 -19.38 20.49 -63.21
N LEU A 381 -18.89 19.62 -62.34
CA LEU A 381 -19.71 18.95 -61.32
C LEU A 381 -20.29 19.97 -60.33
N ALA A 382 -19.50 20.93 -59.86
CA ALA A 382 -19.97 21.98 -58.95
C ALA A 382 -21.09 22.82 -59.56
N TYR A 383 -20.97 23.24 -60.82
CA TYR A 383 -22.04 23.96 -61.52
C TYR A 383 -23.31 23.12 -61.68
N THR A 384 -23.15 21.83 -61.99
CA THR A 384 -24.28 20.89 -62.13
C THR A 384 -25.05 20.76 -60.81
N ILE A 385 -24.32 20.56 -59.71
CA ILE A 385 -24.90 20.44 -58.36
C ILE A 385 -25.52 21.77 -57.92
N LEU A 386 -24.86 22.91 -58.17
CA LEU A 386 -25.37 24.23 -57.84
C LEU A 386 -26.69 24.50 -58.59
N ALA A 387 -26.72 24.24 -59.89
CA ALA A 387 -27.90 24.43 -60.73
C ALA A 387 -29.07 23.57 -60.28
N ALA A 388 -28.85 22.29 -59.98
CA ALA A 388 -29.90 21.42 -59.43
C ALA A 388 -30.35 21.87 -58.02
N SER A 389 -29.43 22.36 -57.19
CA SER A 389 -29.76 22.88 -55.86
C SER A 389 -30.59 24.17 -55.94
N LEU A 390 -30.29 25.06 -56.89
CA LEU A 390 -31.08 26.25 -57.21
C LEU A 390 -32.46 25.86 -57.77
N ALA A 391 -32.49 24.84 -58.64
CA ALA A 391 -33.75 24.30 -59.15
C ALA A 391 -34.66 23.80 -58.01
N TYR A 392 -34.07 23.09 -57.04
CA TYR A 392 -34.77 22.66 -55.83
C TYR A 392 -35.25 23.84 -54.96
N GLN A 393 -34.35 24.75 -54.59
CA GLN A 393 -34.64 25.85 -53.66
C GLN A 393 -35.75 26.78 -54.19
N PHE A 394 -35.82 26.99 -55.50
CA PHE A 394 -36.77 27.89 -56.15
C PHE A 394 -37.94 27.17 -56.83
N GLY A 395 -38.05 25.84 -56.71
CA GLY A 395 -39.11 25.06 -57.37
C GLY A 395 -39.13 25.23 -58.89
N LEU A 396 -37.94 25.27 -59.51
CA LEU A 396 -37.78 25.56 -60.92
C LEU A 396 -38.16 24.33 -61.75
N GLU A 397 -39.27 24.41 -62.48
CA GLU A 397 -39.60 23.44 -63.52
C GLU A 397 -38.79 23.73 -64.79
N TRP A 398 -38.07 22.72 -65.27
CA TRP A 398 -37.33 22.78 -66.53
C TRP A 398 -38.30 22.99 -67.70
N GLY A 399 -38.15 24.11 -68.42
CA GLY A 399 -39.00 24.46 -69.56
C GLY A 399 -40.22 25.33 -69.24
N ALA A 400 -40.46 25.70 -67.98
CA ALA A 400 -41.56 26.61 -67.62
C ALA A 400 -41.19 28.09 -67.86
N VAL A 401 -41.70 28.68 -68.93
CA VAL A 401 -41.36 30.05 -69.38
C VAL A 401 -41.97 31.15 -68.49
N ARG A 402 -42.91 30.82 -67.60
CA ARG A 402 -43.61 31.82 -66.75
C ARG A 402 -43.68 31.41 -65.29
N SER A 403 -42.65 31.80 -64.54
CA SER A 403 -42.75 31.94 -63.09
C SER A 403 -42.68 33.43 -62.73
N ARG A 404 -43.43 33.86 -61.71
CA ARG A 404 -43.33 35.23 -61.16
C ARG A 404 -42.15 35.36 -60.18
N SER A 405 -41.11 34.54 -60.32
CA SER A 405 -39.94 34.52 -59.43
C SER A 405 -38.77 35.29 -60.02
N PHE A 406 -38.16 36.18 -59.25
CA PHE A 406 -36.90 36.83 -59.59
C PHE A 406 -35.74 35.88 -59.28
N ARG A 407 -34.98 35.49 -60.30
CA ARG A 407 -33.91 34.48 -60.21
C ARG A 407 -32.60 35.12 -60.65
N PHE A 408 -31.86 35.72 -59.71
CA PHE A 408 -30.64 36.46 -60.01
C PHE A 408 -29.43 35.80 -59.33
N VAL A 409 -28.38 35.56 -60.10
CA VAL A 409 -27.13 34.93 -59.64
C VAL A 409 -25.96 35.82 -59.99
N VAL A 410 -25.17 36.17 -58.98
CA VAL A 410 -23.90 36.88 -59.15
C VAL A 410 -22.77 35.89 -59.03
N ILE A 411 -21.87 35.84 -60.01
CA ILE A 411 -20.68 35.01 -59.98
C ILE A 411 -19.47 35.93 -60.02
N ASP A 412 -18.79 36.04 -58.90
CA ASP A 412 -17.51 36.76 -58.80
C ASP A 412 -16.35 35.84 -59.19
N GLU A 413 -15.35 36.38 -59.86
CA GLU A 413 -14.20 35.63 -60.41
C GLU A 413 -14.63 34.39 -61.24
N ALA A 414 -15.69 34.54 -62.02
CA ALA A 414 -16.25 33.44 -62.80
C ALA A 414 -15.24 32.96 -63.86
N PHE A 415 -15.10 31.64 -63.99
CA PHE A 415 -14.34 31.00 -65.09
C PHE A 415 -12.83 31.36 -65.15
N GLY A 416 -12.28 31.90 -64.05
CA GLY A 416 -10.87 32.32 -63.99
C GLY A 416 -9.86 31.16 -63.92
N ARG A 417 -10.24 30.02 -63.34
CA ARG A 417 -9.37 28.83 -63.17
C ARG A 417 -9.85 27.58 -63.93
N GLY A 418 -11.01 27.68 -64.57
CA GLY A 418 -11.70 26.61 -65.28
C GLY A 418 -11.26 26.40 -66.72
N SER A 419 -11.59 25.23 -67.26
CA SER A 419 -11.55 25.02 -68.71
C SER A 419 -12.71 25.74 -69.39
N ASP A 420 -12.46 26.23 -70.61
CA ASP A 420 -13.46 26.98 -71.38
C ASP A 420 -14.72 26.16 -71.67
N GLU A 421 -14.58 24.83 -71.77
CA GLU A 421 -15.67 23.89 -71.93
C GLU A 421 -16.57 23.79 -70.68
N SER A 422 -15.96 23.77 -69.48
CA SER A 422 -16.71 23.73 -68.21
C SER A 422 -17.47 25.02 -67.97
N ALA A 423 -16.88 26.16 -68.37
CA ALA A 423 -17.50 27.47 -68.32
C ALA A 423 -18.72 27.57 -69.26
N HIS A 424 -18.57 27.15 -70.52
CA HIS A 424 -19.68 27.08 -71.48
C HIS A 424 -20.80 26.17 -70.98
N TYR A 425 -20.46 25.03 -70.39
CA TYR A 425 -21.43 24.12 -69.81
C TYR A 425 -22.25 24.80 -68.70
N GLY A 426 -21.58 25.44 -67.73
CA GLY A 426 -22.26 26.17 -66.65
C GLY A 426 -23.18 27.27 -67.15
N LEU A 427 -22.73 28.07 -68.13
CA LEU A 427 -23.54 29.14 -68.73
C LEU A 427 -24.78 28.62 -69.46
N ARG A 428 -24.65 27.53 -70.23
CA ARG A 428 -25.80 26.86 -70.87
C ARG A 428 -26.80 26.36 -69.84
N LEU A 429 -26.32 25.79 -68.75
CA LEU A 429 -27.15 25.24 -67.69
C LEU A 429 -27.95 26.35 -66.99
N PHE A 430 -27.31 27.46 -66.67
CA PHE A 430 -27.99 28.62 -66.08
C PHE A 430 -29.00 29.27 -67.04
N ALA A 431 -28.69 29.31 -68.34
CA ALA A 431 -29.63 29.78 -69.36
C ALA A 431 -30.87 28.87 -69.45
N GLN A 432 -30.70 27.55 -69.42
CA GLN A 432 -31.82 26.59 -69.41
C GLN A 432 -32.71 26.72 -68.17
N LEU A 433 -32.13 27.07 -67.01
CA LEU A 433 -32.85 27.35 -65.78
C LEU A 433 -33.52 28.74 -65.75
N ASN A 434 -33.34 29.54 -66.80
CA ASN A 434 -33.84 30.90 -66.92
C ASN A 434 -33.39 31.77 -65.73
N LEU A 435 -32.10 31.69 -65.38
CA LEU A 435 -31.47 32.50 -64.36
C LEU A 435 -30.90 33.78 -64.98
N GLN A 436 -31.12 34.93 -64.35
CA GLN A 436 -30.47 36.18 -64.70
C GLN A 436 -29.07 36.21 -64.07
N LEU A 437 -28.04 36.33 -64.90
CA LEU A 437 -26.65 36.25 -64.47
C LEU A 437 -26.00 37.65 -64.44
N LEU A 438 -25.23 37.93 -63.39
CA LEU A 438 -24.23 38.99 -63.35
C LEU A 438 -22.87 38.34 -63.14
N ILE A 439 -22.01 38.43 -64.13
CA ILE A 439 -20.71 37.76 -64.14
C ILE A 439 -19.62 38.81 -64.00
N VAL A 440 -18.77 38.66 -63.00
CA VAL A 440 -17.52 39.42 -62.86
C VAL A 440 -16.39 38.48 -63.26
N THR A 441 -15.69 38.81 -64.34
CA THR A 441 -14.61 37.99 -64.88
C THR A 441 -13.45 38.87 -65.35
N PRO A 442 -12.19 38.39 -65.30
CA PRO A 442 -11.07 39.06 -65.94
C PRO A 442 -11.30 39.26 -67.45
N LEU A 443 -10.73 40.34 -68.00
CA LEU A 443 -10.84 40.74 -69.42
C LEU A 443 -10.53 39.58 -70.40
N GLN A 444 -9.58 38.72 -70.04
CA GLN A 444 -9.09 37.62 -70.88
C GLN A 444 -10.15 36.56 -71.21
N LYS A 445 -11.20 36.44 -70.38
CA LYS A 445 -12.20 35.37 -70.45
C LYS A 445 -13.54 35.84 -71.06
N ILE A 446 -13.60 37.07 -71.57
CA ILE A 446 -14.83 37.64 -72.16
C ILE A 446 -15.38 36.78 -73.31
N HIS A 447 -14.52 36.23 -74.16
CA HIS A 447 -14.92 35.44 -75.32
C HIS A 447 -15.76 34.18 -74.99
N ILE A 448 -15.69 33.69 -73.75
CA ILE A 448 -16.44 32.51 -73.27
C ILE A 448 -17.87 32.90 -72.87
N ILE A 449 -18.02 34.07 -72.26
CA ILE A 449 -19.31 34.58 -71.77
C ILE A 449 -20.07 35.37 -72.83
N GLU A 450 -19.37 35.89 -73.83
CA GLU A 450 -19.90 36.71 -74.94
C GLU A 450 -21.23 36.17 -75.51
N PRO A 451 -21.41 34.85 -75.77
CA PRO A 451 -22.65 34.32 -76.34
C PRO A 451 -23.85 34.29 -75.38
N PHE A 452 -23.64 34.50 -74.08
CA PHE A 452 -24.64 34.30 -73.02
C PHE A 452 -25.02 35.58 -72.28
N VAL A 453 -24.46 36.73 -72.66
CA VAL A 453 -24.69 38.01 -72.00
C VAL A 453 -25.26 39.05 -72.97
N ASN A 454 -26.15 39.92 -72.48
CA ASN A 454 -26.74 41.00 -73.27
C ASN A 454 -25.98 42.33 -73.16
N SER A 455 -25.18 42.50 -72.11
CA SER A 455 -24.46 43.74 -71.83
C SER A 455 -23.16 43.45 -71.11
N VAL A 456 -22.13 44.24 -71.40
CA VAL A 456 -20.80 44.11 -70.80
C VAL A 456 -20.41 45.45 -70.16
N GLY A 457 -20.01 45.40 -68.90
CA GLY A 457 -19.50 46.55 -68.16
C GLY A 457 -17.98 46.44 -67.99
N PHE A 458 -17.22 47.35 -68.60
CA PHE A 458 -15.78 47.45 -68.40
C PHE A 458 -15.47 48.37 -67.24
N VAL A 459 -14.91 47.80 -66.18
CA VAL A 459 -14.40 48.57 -65.04
C VAL A 459 -12.94 48.93 -65.32
N HIS A 460 -12.64 50.23 -65.34
CA HIS A 460 -11.29 50.76 -65.49
C HIS A 460 -10.97 51.64 -64.28
N ASN A 461 -9.76 51.54 -63.74
CA ASN A 461 -9.31 52.37 -62.63
C ASN A 461 -8.01 53.08 -63.00
N GLU A 462 -8.11 54.36 -63.35
CA GLU A 462 -6.93 55.20 -63.65
C GLU A 462 -6.17 55.47 -62.35
N ASP A 463 -4.89 55.06 -62.32
CA ASP A 463 -3.96 55.24 -61.18
C ASP A 463 -4.43 54.71 -59.81
N GLY A 464 -5.42 53.83 -59.78
CA GLY A 464 -5.97 53.26 -58.54
C GLY A 464 -6.87 54.21 -57.75
N ARG A 465 -7.14 55.42 -58.27
CA ARG A 465 -7.83 56.49 -57.53
C ARG A 465 -9.32 56.62 -57.85
N VAL A 466 -9.74 56.24 -59.07
CA VAL A 466 -11.13 56.42 -59.54
C VAL A 466 -11.54 55.24 -60.40
N SER A 467 -12.47 54.43 -59.91
CA SER A 467 -13.14 53.40 -60.71
C SER A 467 -14.17 54.03 -61.64
N ARG A 468 -13.96 53.89 -62.94
CA ARG A 468 -14.90 54.25 -64.01
C ARG A 468 -15.50 52.98 -64.60
N LEU A 469 -16.78 53.03 -64.95
CA LEU A 469 -17.51 51.92 -65.59
C LEU A 469 -17.98 52.38 -66.97
N ARG A 470 -17.60 51.64 -68.02
CA ARG A 470 -18.15 51.81 -69.37
C ARG A 470 -19.09 50.65 -69.66
N ASN A 471 -20.37 50.94 -69.88
CA ASN A 471 -21.37 49.95 -70.26
C ASN A 471 -21.53 49.93 -71.77
N LEU A 472 -21.54 48.73 -72.35
CA LEU A 472 -21.78 48.48 -73.77
C LEU A 472 -22.81 47.37 -73.92
N SER A 473 -23.66 47.46 -74.93
CA SER A 473 -24.43 46.30 -75.38
C SER A 473 -23.50 45.26 -76.01
N ILE A 474 -23.94 44.00 -76.10
CA ILE A 474 -23.12 42.96 -76.72
C ILE A 474 -22.92 43.23 -78.23
N GLU A 475 -23.90 43.85 -78.89
CA GLU A 475 -23.82 44.26 -80.29
C GLU A 475 -22.77 45.36 -80.49
N GLU A 476 -22.79 46.40 -79.64
CA GLU A 476 -21.80 47.48 -79.66
C GLU A 476 -20.37 46.94 -79.44
N TYR A 477 -20.22 45.99 -78.50
CA TYR A 477 -18.95 45.33 -78.25
C TYR A 477 -18.46 44.54 -79.47
N GLN A 478 -19.33 43.77 -80.13
CA GLN A 478 -18.98 42.99 -81.33
C GLN A 478 -18.57 43.90 -82.50
N GLU A 479 -19.26 45.03 -82.69
CA GLU A 479 -18.88 46.03 -83.68
C GLU A 479 -17.51 46.66 -83.39
N GLU A 480 -17.25 47.06 -82.15
CA GLU A 480 -15.95 47.65 -81.77
C GLU A 480 -14.81 46.62 -81.91
N LYS A 481 -15.06 45.36 -81.53
CA LYS A 481 -14.10 44.25 -81.70
C LYS A 481 -13.80 44.00 -83.18
N ALA A 482 -14.81 44.05 -84.06
CA ALA A 482 -14.62 43.92 -85.50
C ALA A 482 -13.82 45.10 -86.08
N ARG A 483 -14.10 46.34 -85.65
CA ARG A 483 -13.33 47.54 -86.05
C ARG A 483 -11.89 47.52 -85.55
N ALA A 484 -11.63 46.94 -84.38
CA ALA A 484 -10.28 46.81 -83.81
C ALA A 484 -9.46 45.63 -84.39
N ALA A 485 -10.13 44.66 -85.02
CA ALA A 485 -9.50 43.52 -85.69
C ALA A 485 -9.19 43.78 -87.18
N THR A 486 -9.65 44.93 -87.71
CA THR A 486 -9.33 45.43 -89.06
C THR A 486 -8.20 46.44 -88.96
#